data_AF-S7PTJ5-F1
#
_entry.id   AF-S7PTJ5-F1
#
_cell.length_a   1.000
_cell.length_b   1.000
_cell.length_c   1.000
_cell.angle_alpha   90.00
_cell.angle_beta   90.00
_cell.angle_gamma   90.00
#
_symmetry.space_group_name_H-M   'P 1'
#
loop_
_entity.id
_entity.type
_entity.pdbx_description
1 polymer ?
#
loop_
_entity_poly.entity_id
_entity_poly.type
_entity_poly.pdbx_seq_one_letter_code
_entity_poly.pdbx_strand_id
1 'polypeptide(L)'
;PTDAERRKLRWFVEEAERTVDNLWEKEDLVVNPLGVPQRRESLVSSITRCKSVLAPIRRLPPEILGRVFFFALPEVDYVPMRKDAAPMLLTHVCKFWRDVAMFTPDLW
;
A
#
# COMPACT_ATOMS: atom_id res chain seq x y z
N PRO A 1 4.31 -11.80 -7.18
CA PRO A 1 3.96 -11.67 -8.61
C PRO A 1 5.21 -11.49 -9.48
N THR A 2 5.28 -12.26 -10.55
CA THR A 2 6.29 -12.16 -11.61
C THR A 2 6.19 -10.83 -12.35
N ASP A 3 7.23 -10.42 -13.07
CA ASP A 3 7.22 -9.16 -13.82
C ASP A 3 6.14 -9.15 -14.93
N ALA A 4 5.81 -10.31 -15.50
CA ALA A 4 4.72 -10.46 -16.46
C ALA A 4 3.34 -10.21 -15.82
N GLU A 5 3.08 -10.79 -14.64
CA GLU A 5 1.85 -10.54 -13.87
C GLU A 5 1.73 -9.07 -13.46
N ARG A 6 2.83 -8.45 -13.04
CA ARG A 6 2.86 -7.02 -12.69
C ARG A 6 2.53 -6.13 -13.87
N ARG A 7 3.02 -6.46 -15.07
CA ARG A 7 2.69 -5.71 -16.29
C ARG A 7 1.19 -5.78 -16.59
N LYS A 8 0.60 -6.97 -16.48
CA LYS A 8 -0.87 -7.16 -16.61
C LYS A 8 -1.63 -6.36 -15.56
N LEU A 9 -1.18 -6.39 -14.30
CA LEU A 9 -1.80 -5.61 -13.22
C LEU A 9 -1.69 -4.10 -13.43
N ARG A 10 -0.56 -3.60 -13.92
CA ARG A 10 -0.40 -2.16 -14.24
C ARG A 10 -1.37 -1.74 -15.33
N TRP A 11 -1.41 -2.50 -16.42
CA TRP A 11 -2.38 -2.26 -17.49
C TRP A 11 -3.81 -2.25 -16.96
N PHE A 12 -4.16 -3.23 -16.11
CA PHE A 12 -5.49 -3.28 -15.49
C PHE A 12 -5.78 -2.06 -14.60
N VAL A 13 -4.81 -1.62 -13.80
CA VAL A 13 -4.95 -0.42 -12.95
C VAL A 13 -5.18 0.81 -13.81
N GLU A 14 -4.36 1.02 -14.84
CA GLU A 14 -4.49 2.17 -15.74
C GLU A 14 -5.85 2.19 -16.46
N GLU A 15 -6.32 1.04 -16.94
CA GLU A 15 -7.62 0.93 -17.61
C GLU A 15 -8.79 1.16 -16.64
N ALA A 16 -8.69 0.63 -15.43
CA ALA A 16 -9.70 0.81 -14.40
C ALA A 16 -9.76 2.28 -13.94
N GLU A 17 -8.63 2.97 -13.84
CA GLU A 17 -8.57 4.41 -13.53
C GLU A 17 -9.24 5.24 -14.62
N ARG A 18 -8.93 4.99 -15.90
CA ARG A 18 -9.65 5.65 -17.02
C ARG A 18 -11.15 5.43 -16.95
N THR A 19 -11.57 4.22 -16.57
CA THR A 19 -12.99 3.91 -16.42
C THR A 19 -13.62 4.73 -15.29
N VAL A 20 -12.93 4.87 -14.15
CA VAL A 20 -13.38 5.73 -13.04
C VAL A 20 -13.46 7.19 -13.50
N ASP A 21 -12.42 7.72 -14.15
CA ASP A 21 -12.36 9.10 -14.66
C ASP A 21 -13.49 9.40 -15.65
N ASN A 22 -13.74 8.49 -16.60
CA ASN A 22 -14.86 8.59 -17.54
C ASN A 22 -16.23 8.51 -16.84
N LEU A 23 -16.35 7.81 -15.71
CA LEU A 23 -17.58 7.77 -14.92
C LEU A 23 -17.81 9.12 -14.22
N TRP A 24 -16.76 9.78 -13.73
CA TRP A 24 -16.87 11.12 -13.14
C TRP A 24 -17.33 12.16 -14.17
N GLU A 25 -16.75 12.15 -15.38
CA GLU A 25 -17.19 13.05 -16.47
C GLU A 25 -18.67 12.87 -16.84
N LYS A 26 -19.20 11.65 -16.69
CA LYS A 26 -20.61 11.34 -16.96
C LYS A 26 -21.53 11.59 -15.76
N GLU A 27 -21.03 11.46 -14.53
CA GLU A 27 -21.75 11.74 -13.28
C GLU A 27 -21.97 13.25 -13.07
N ASP A 28 -21.00 14.10 -13.41
CA ASP A 28 -21.16 15.57 -13.32
C ASP A 28 -22.26 16.11 -14.26
N LEU A 29 -22.66 15.31 -15.26
CA LEU A 29 -23.76 15.63 -16.18
C LEU A 29 -25.12 15.06 -15.72
N VAL A 30 -25.15 14.14 -14.74
CA VAL A 30 -26.36 13.43 -14.31
C VAL A 30 -26.37 13.26 -12.79
N VAL A 31 -27.09 14.14 -12.08
CA VAL A 31 -27.37 13.98 -10.64
C VAL A 31 -28.35 12.81 -10.45
N ASN A 32 -27.83 11.57 -10.35
CA ASN A 32 -28.63 10.39 -9.97
C ASN A 32 -28.10 9.77 -8.66
N PRO A 33 -28.73 10.03 -7.50
CA PRO A 33 -28.19 9.64 -6.20
C PRO A 33 -28.35 8.15 -5.83
N LEU A 34 -29.01 7.30 -6.63
CA LEU A 34 -29.60 6.05 -6.10
C LEU A 34 -29.08 4.72 -6.68
N GLY A 35 -28.06 4.68 -7.55
CA GLY A 35 -27.61 3.38 -8.12
C GLY A 35 -26.20 3.28 -8.71
N VAL A 36 -25.46 4.39 -8.79
CA VAL A 36 -24.09 4.42 -9.32
C VAL A 36 -22.97 4.29 -8.24
N PRO A 37 -23.15 4.61 -6.94
CA PRO A 37 -22.06 4.60 -5.96
C PRO A 37 -21.39 3.24 -5.76
N GLN A 38 -22.16 2.14 -5.73
CA GLN A 38 -21.61 0.83 -5.35
C GLN A 38 -20.64 0.26 -6.38
N ARG A 39 -20.91 0.47 -7.68
CA ARG A 39 -20.03 -0.03 -8.75
C ARG A 39 -18.69 0.70 -8.75
N ARG A 40 -18.72 2.01 -8.48
CA ARG A 40 -17.53 2.85 -8.37
C ARG A 40 -16.70 2.50 -7.14
N GLU A 41 -17.32 2.37 -5.98
CA GLU A 41 -16.64 1.97 -4.74
C GLU A 41 -15.93 0.61 -4.88
N SER A 42 -16.61 -0.36 -5.50
CA SER A 42 -16.03 -1.69 -5.79
C SER A 42 -14.81 -1.59 -6.73
N LEU A 43 -14.89 -0.74 -7.76
CA LEU A 43 -13.79 -0.53 -8.71
C LEU A 43 -12.61 0.18 -8.06
N VAL A 44 -12.84 1.23 -7.27
CA VAL A 44 -11.81 1.95 -6.51
C VAL A 44 -11.14 1.03 -5.49
N SER A 45 -11.91 0.19 -4.79
CA SER A 45 -11.38 -0.83 -3.88
C SER A 45 -10.47 -1.83 -4.61
N SER A 46 -10.90 -2.29 -5.78
CA SER A 46 -10.10 -3.19 -6.62
C SER A 46 -8.80 -2.56 -7.10
N ILE A 47 -8.83 -1.30 -7.56
CA ILE A 47 -7.65 -0.51 -7.96
C ILE A 47 -6.69 -0.38 -6.77
N THR A 48 -7.21 0.00 -5.60
CA THR A 48 -6.42 0.19 -4.37
C THR A 48 -5.69 -1.09 -3.99
N ARG A 49 -6.36 -2.24 -4.07
CA ARG A 49 -5.76 -3.56 -3.81
C ARG A 49 -4.66 -3.88 -4.82
N CYS A 50 -4.87 -3.64 -6.11
CA CYS A 50 -3.86 -3.84 -7.15
C CYS A 50 -2.64 -2.92 -6.96
N LYS A 51 -2.86 -1.64 -6.64
CA LYS A 51 -1.79 -0.69 -6.31
C LYS A 51 -0.96 -1.15 -5.11
N SER A 52 -1.61 -1.66 -4.06
CA SER A 52 -0.92 -2.23 -2.90
C SER A 52 -0.01 -3.42 -3.28
N VAL A 53 -0.47 -4.31 -4.17
CA VAL A 53 0.36 -5.42 -4.68
C VAL A 53 1.53 -4.93 -5.53
N LEU A 54 1.32 -3.84 -6.29
CA LEU A 54 2.34 -3.24 -7.15
C LEU A 54 3.32 -2.34 -6.40
N ALA A 55 3.00 -1.94 -5.18
CA ALA A 55 3.78 -0.99 -4.38
C ALA A 55 5.28 -1.34 -4.37
N PRO A 56 6.17 -0.37 -4.66
CA PRO A 56 7.61 -0.60 -4.74
C PRO A 56 8.20 -1.24 -3.48
N ILE A 57 7.67 -0.87 -2.30
CA ILE A 57 8.11 -1.36 -1.00
C ILE A 57 8.08 -2.90 -0.87
N ARG A 58 7.25 -3.59 -1.66
CA ARG A 58 7.18 -5.07 -1.68
C ARG A 58 8.30 -5.75 -2.48
N ARG A 59 9.18 -4.99 -3.14
CA ARG A 59 10.34 -5.50 -3.89
C ARG A 59 11.67 -5.06 -3.29
N LEU A 60 11.64 -4.20 -2.27
CA LEU A 60 12.88 -3.77 -1.65
C LEU A 60 13.61 -4.98 -1.06
N PRO A 61 14.92 -5.09 -1.28
CA PRO A 61 15.74 -6.02 -0.51
C PRO A 61 15.54 -5.78 0.99
N PRO A 62 15.60 -6.84 1.82
CA PRO A 62 15.39 -6.72 3.26
C PRO A 62 16.33 -5.69 3.91
N GLU A 63 17.56 -5.54 3.41
CA GLU A 63 18.55 -4.59 3.91
C GLU A 63 18.12 -3.13 3.67
N ILE A 64 17.57 -2.85 2.49
CA ILE A 64 17.07 -1.51 2.14
C ILE A 64 15.82 -1.20 2.96
N LEU A 65 14.92 -2.17 3.12
CA LEU A 65 13.73 -2.01 3.94
C LEU A 65 14.08 -1.79 5.43
N GLY A 66 15.08 -2.49 5.96
CA GLY A 66 15.60 -2.30 7.31
C GLY A 66 16.16 -0.87 7.52
N ARG A 67 16.88 -0.32 6.53
CA ARG A 67 17.31 1.09 6.59
C ARG A 67 16.14 2.07 6.59
N VAL A 68 15.09 1.81 5.79
CA VAL A 68 13.87 2.63 5.82
C VAL A 68 13.22 2.57 7.21
N PHE A 69 13.17 1.40 7.84
CA PHE A 69 12.66 1.24 9.20
C PHE A 69 13.47 2.02 10.24
N PHE A 70 14.80 2.07 10.08
CA PHE A 70 15.68 2.84 10.95
C PHE A 70 15.33 4.33 10.93
N PHE A 71 15.09 4.90 9.73
CA PHE A 71 14.64 6.29 9.61
C PHE A 71 13.22 6.56 10.12
N ALA A 72 12.44 5.51 10.40
CA ALA A 72 11.11 5.63 10.99
C ALA A 72 11.13 5.52 12.53
N LEU A 73 12.30 5.31 13.15
CA LEU A 73 12.43 5.28 14.59
C LEU A 73 12.12 6.67 15.18
N PRO A 74 11.46 6.73 16.35
CA PRO A 74 11.23 7.99 17.03
C PRO A 74 12.55 8.62 17.51
N GLU A 75 12.65 9.95 17.44
CA GLU A 75 13.80 10.72 17.94
C GLU A 75 13.76 10.81 19.47
N VAL A 76 14.04 9.69 20.13
CA VAL A 76 14.06 9.56 21.60
C VAL A 76 15.27 8.76 22.04
N ASP A 77 15.71 8.98 23.28
CA ASP A 77 16.91 8.34 23.85
C ASP A 77 16.80 6.80 23.95
N TYR A 78 15.58 6.25 23.87
CA TYR A 78 15.31 4.82 23.98
C TYR A 78 14.18 4.38 23.04
N VAL A 79 14.32 3.18 22.48
CA VAL A 79 13.31 2.60 21.60
C VAL A 79 12.05 2.22 22.40
N PRO A 80 10.88 2.82 22.11
CA PRO A 80 9.66 2.54 22.87
C PRO A 80 9.07 1.18 22.46
N MET A 81 8.85 0.30 23.45
CA MET A 81 8.09 -0.94 23.28
C MET A 81 6.57 -0.69 23.23
N ARG A 82 6.11 0.20 22.34
CA ARG A 82 4.70 0.55 22.18
C ARG A 82 4.18 0.15 20.81
N LYS A 83 2.97 -0.42 20.75
CA LYS A 83 2.36 -0.91 19.50
C LYS A 83 2.17 0.17 18.43
N ASP A 84 2.13 1.45 18.83
CA ASP A 84 1.91 2.62 17.97
C ASP A 84 3.21 3.33 17.55
N ALA A 85 4.39 2.83 17.95
CA ALA A 85 5.68 3.40 17.59
C ALA A 85 6.61 2.36 16.95
N ALA A 86 7.54 2.80 16.10
CA ALA A 86 8.58 1.93 15.57
C ALA A 86 9.56 1.50 16.68
N PRO A 87 10.12 0.28 16.61
CA PRO A 87 9.94 -0.72 15.55
C PRO A 87 8.68 -1.57 15.70
N MET A 88 8.03 -1.57 16.87
CA MET A 88 6.85 -2.41 17.16
C MET A 88 5.76 -2.28 16.10
N LEU A 89 5.38 -1.05 15.74
CA LEU A 89 4.37 -0.76 14.72
C LEU A 89 4.67 -1.48 13.39
N LEU A 90 5.94 -1.51 12.99
CA LEU A 90 6.40 -2.10 11.73
C LEU A 90 6.23 -3.63 11.73
N THR A 91 6.39 -4.28 12.90
CA THR A 91 6.19 -5.73 13.06
C THR A 91 4.73 -6.19 12.91
N HIS A 92 3.78 -5.25 12.98
CA HIS A 92 2.34 -5.52 12.86
C HIS A 92 1.79 -5.34 11.45
N VAL A 93 2.58 -4.84 10.50
CA VAL A 93 2.12 -4.59 9.12
C VAL A 93 1.90 -5.90 8.35
N CYS A 94 2.91 -6.77 8.29
CA CYS A 94 2.81 -8.10 7.69
C CYS A 94 3.95 -9.02 8.16
N LYS A 95 3.87 -10.32 7.82
CA LYS A 95 4.93 -11.28 8.15
C LYS A 95 6.32 -10.86 7.64
N PHE A 96 6.42 -10.40 6.38
CA PHE A 96 7.70 -10.01 5.80
C PHE A 96 8.34 -8.83 6.55
N TRP A 97 7.55 -7.81 6.91
CA TRP A 97 8.05 -6.65 7.66
C TRP A 97 8.48 -7.03 9.07
N ARG A 98 7.73 -7.93 9.73
CA ARG A 98 8.13 -8.50 11.01
C ARG A 98 9.46 -9.20 10.92
N ASP A 99 9.63 -10.09 9.94
CA ASP A 99 10.87 -10.84 9.77
C ASP A 99 12.04 -9.86 9.55
N VAL A 100 11.90 -8.87 8.66
CA VAL A 100 12.93 -7.83 8.43
C VAL A 100 13.26 -7.06 9.70
N ALA A 101 12.25 -6.61 10.47
CA ALA A 101 12.49 -5.85 11.70
C ALA A 101 13.19 -6.68 12.78
N MET A 102 12.84 -7.97 12.91
CA MET A 102 13.48 -8.89 13.87
C MET A 102 14.93 -9.24 13.47
N PHE A 103 15.23 -9.27 12.17
CA PHE A 103 16.58 -9.53 11.65
C PHE A 103 17.43 -8.27 11.44
N THR A 104 16.96 -7.09 11.86
CA THR A 104 17.71 -5.83 11.80
C THR A 104 18.05 -5.37 13.23
N PRO A 105 19.23 -5.71 13.78
CA PRO A 105 19.60 -5.37 15.16
C PRO A 105 19.56 -3.88 15.46
N ASP A 106 19.92 -3.02 14.49
CA ASP A 106 19.97 -1.56 14.64
C ASP A 106 18.60 -0.90 14.97
N LEU A 107 17.50 -1.67 14.95
CA LEU A 107 16.17 -1.18 15.31
C LEU A 107 15.84 -1.31 16.81
N TRP A 108 16.69 -1.94 17.61
CA TRP A 108 16.44 -2.34 19.00
C TRP A 108 17.52 -1.82 19.94
#